data_AF-A0A536AWW6-F1
#
_entry.id   AF-A0A536AWW6-F1
#
_cell.length_a   1.000
_cell.length_b   1.000
_cell.length_c   1.000
_cell.angle_alpha   90.00
_cell.angle_beta   90.00
_cell.angle_gamma   90.00
#
_symmetry.space_group_name_H-M   'P 1'
#
loop_
_entity.id
_entity.type
_entity.pdbx_description
1 polymer ?
#
loop_
_entity_poly.entity_id
_entity_poly.type
_entity_poly.pdbx_seq_one_letter_code
_entity_poly.pdbx_strand_id
1 'polypeptide(L)'
;MSDPLRERQLVRETLDRAAEAAQRYLADIDADRVRRPGADAAAAALNRAFPEHGDGALAAIEELVRASDGALRASGPRFFHWVIGGDTPAALAADWLTSVWDQNAAAYDSTPIG
;
A
#
# COMPACT_ATOMS: atom_id res chain seq x y z
N MET A 1 -13.10 3.53 23.14
CA MET A 1 -13.66 2.73 22.03
C MET A 1 -14.14 3.74 21.01
N SER A 2 -13.46 3.82 19.87
CA SER A 2 -13.80 4.69 18.75
C SER A 2 -15.18 4.32 18.19
N ASP A 3 -15.82 5.29 17.53
CA ASP A 3 -17.14 5.11 16.93
C ASP A 3 -17.03 4.21 15.68
N PRO A 4 -17.64 3.01 15.67
CA PRO A 4 -17.55 2.07 14.56
C PRO A 4 -18.06 2.64 13.23
N LEU A 5 -18.99 3.62 13.27
CA LEU A 5 -19.50 4.27 12.05
C LEU A 5 -18.48 5.25 11.46
N ARG A 6 -17.77 6.01 12.31
CA ARG A 6 -16.65 6.86 11.88
C ARG A 6 -15.49 6.03 11.35
N GLU A 7 -15.19 4.91 12.00
CA GLU A 7 -14.14 4.00 11.54
C GLU A 7 -14.47 3.40 10.18
N ARG A 8 -15.72 2.98 9.94
CA ARG A 8 -16.14 2.46 8.63
C ARG A 8 -15.96 3.49 7.51
N GLN A 9 -16.33 4.74 7.77
CA GLN A 9 -16.14 5.82 6.80
C GLN A 9 -14.66 6.10 6.57
N LEU A 10 -13.88 6.25 7.65
CA LEU A 10 -12.45 6.50 7.57
C LEU A 10 -11.70 5.38 6.83
N VAL A 11 -12.05 4.11 7.08
CA VAL A 11 -11.48 2.95 6.37
C VAL A 11 -11.76 3.04 4.88
N ARG A 12 -12.99 3.36 4.48
CA ARG A 12 -13.33 3.54 3.05
C ARG A 12 -12.52 4.66 2.41
N GLU A 13 -12.48 5.84 3.03
CA GLU A 13 -11.72 6.99 2.52
C GLU A 13 -10.23 6.67 2.39
N THR A 14 -9.68 5.93 3.36
CA THR A 14 -8.27 5.51 3.35
C THR A 14 -7.99 4.50 2.23
N LEU A 15 -8.87 3.53 2.02
CA LEU A 15 -8.76 2.53 0.95
C LEU A 15 -8.93 3.17 -0.44
N ASP A 16 -9.89 4.08 -0.60
CA ASP A 16 -10.11 4.83 -1.85
C ASP A 16 -8.86 5.63 -2.21
N ARG A 17 -8.26 6.30 -1.21
CA ARG A 17 -7.04 7.08 -1.44
C ARG A 17 -5.84 6.21 -1.82
N ALA A 18 -5.72 5.02 -1.24
CA ALA A 18 -4.70 4.05 -1.63
C ALA A 18 -4.96 3.51 -3.05
N ALA A 19 -6.22 3.23 -3.40
CA ALA A 19 -6.62 2.76 -4.72
C ALA A 19 -6.27 3.80 -5.79
N GLU A 20 -6.59 5.08 -5.56
CA GLU A 20 -6.21 6.16 -6.47
C GLU A 20 -4.69 6.23 -6.69
N ALA A 21 -3.88 6.05 -5.65
CA ALA A 21 -2.42 6.02 -5.78
C ALA A 21 -1.96 4.82 -6.60
N ALA A 22 -2.55 3.64 -6.38
CA ALA A 22 -2.26 2.43 -7.15
C ALA A 22 -2.63 2.60 -8.63
N GLN A 23 -3.78 3.22 -8.94
CA GLN A 23 -4.18 3.50 -10.33
C GLN A 23 -3.19 4.43 -11.03
N ARG A 24 -2.72 5.49 -10.34
CA ARG A 24 -1.67 6.38 -10.88
C ARG A 24 -0.36 5.63 -11.11
N TYR A 25 0.06 4.80 -10.14
CA TYR A 25 1.25 3.97 -10.27
C TYR A 25 1.18 3.07 -11.52
N LEU A 26 0.06 2.36 -11.71
CA LEU A 26 -0.15 1.47 -12.85
C LEU A 26 -0.22 2.23 -14.19
N ALA A 27 -0.79 3.43 -14.20
CA ALA A 27 -0.85 4.25 -15.42
C ALA A 27 0.55 4.67 -15.93
N ASP A 28 1.49 4.90 -15.02
CA ASP A 28 2.82 5.42 -15.34
C ASP A 28 3.89 4.31 -15.51
N ILE A 29 3.63 3.11 -15.00
CA ILE A 29 4.67 2.09 -14.73
C ILE A 29 5.48 1.64 -15.96
N ASP A 30 4.88 1.66 -17.14
CA ASP A 30 5.51 1.21 -18.39
C ASP A 30 6.63 2.14 -18.87
N ALA A 31 6.44 3.44 -18.64
CA ALA A 31 7.35 4.50 -19.04
C ALA A 31 8.30 4.95 -17.91
N ASP A 32 7.99 4.58 -16.66
CA ASP A 32 8.73 5.05 -15.49
C ASP A 32 10.16 4.49 -15.43
N ARG A 33 11.03 5.21 -14.71
CA ARG A 33 12.36 4.73 -14.36
C ARG A 33 12.22 3.76 -13.19
N VAL A 34 12.89 2.61 -13.29
CA VAL A 34 13.03 1.63 -12.20
C VAL A 34 13.33 2.29 -10.85
N ARG A 35 14.30 3.20 -10.84
CA ARG A 35 14.67 4.02 -9.70
C ARG A 35 14.65 5.47 -10.15
N ARG A 36 13.74 6.27 -9.60
CA ARG A 36 13.63 7.69 -9.93
C ARG A 36 14.83 8.48 -9.37
N PRO A 37 15.24 9.58 -10.02
CA PRO A 37 16.18 10.52 -9.41
C PRO A 37 15.66 10.97 -8.05
N GLY A 38 16.50 10.95 -7.02
CA GLY A 38 16.10 11.32 -5.66
C GLY A 38 15.40 10.23 -4.84
N ALA A 39 15.25 9.00 -5.37
CA ALA A 39 14.61 7.89 -4.64
C ALA A 39 15.21 7.66 -3.24
N ASP A 40 16.53 7.81 -3.09
CA ASP A 40 17.19 7.61 -1.79
C ASP A 40 16.84 8.69 -0.78
N ALA A 41 16.73 9.94 -1.23
CA ALA A 41 16.29 11.04 -0.38
C ALA A 41 14.82 10.86 0.03
N ALA A 42 13.96 10.43 -0.90
CA ALA A 42 12.55 10.13 -0.62
C ALA A 42 12.40 8.96 0.37
N ALA A 43 13.18 7.90 0.21
CA ALA A 43 13.20 6.78 1.16
C ALA A 43 13.75 7.18 2.54
N ALA A 44 14.83 7.97 2.57
CA ALA A 44 15.41 8.46 3.82
C ALA A 44 14.45 9.38 4.59
N ALA A 45 13.59 10.13 3.89
CA ALA A 45 12.59 11.00 4.52
C ALA A 45 11.56 10.23 5.38
N LEU A 46 11.30 8.95 5.06
CA LEU A 46 10.44 8.08 5.89
C LEU A 46 11.14 7.59 7.15
N ASN A 47 12.48 7.62 7.20
CA ASN A 47 13.26 7.17 8.35
C ASN A 47 13.40 8.29 9.41
N ARG A 48 12.28 8.75 9.92
CA ARG A 48 12.18 9.78 10.97
C ARG A 48 11.61 9.19 12.26
N ALA A 49 11.83 9.88 13.38
CA ALA A 49 11.16 9.51 14.63
C ALA A 49 9.64 9.64 14.44
N PHE A 50 8.89 8.62 14.90
CA PHE A 50 7.45 8.69 14.93
C PHE A 50 6.98 9.79 15.89
N PRO A 51 5.88 10.49 15.57
CA PRO A 51 5.30 11.46 16.49
C PRO A 51 4.76 10.76 17.74
N GLU A 52 4.80 11.45 18.89
CA GLU A 52 4.24 10.93 20.15
C GLU A 52 2.72 10.68 20.06
N HIS A 53 2.04 11.39 19.14
CA HIS A 53 0.63 11.24 18.84
C HIS A 53 0.46 10.93 17.35
N GLY A 54 -0.41 9.99 17.01
CA GLY A 54 -0.64 9.62 15.61
C GLY A 54 -1.29 10.74 14.80
N ASP A 55 -0.83 10.91 13.56
CA ASP A 55 -1.30 11.96 12.63
C ASP A 55 -2.65 11.60 11.95
N GLY A 56 -3.16 10.39 12.18
CA GLY A 56 -4.40 9.87 11.59
C GLY A 56 -4.19 9.05 10.31
N ALA A 57 -5.12 8.14 10.02
CA ALA A 57 -4.97 7.14 8.95
C ALA A 57 -4.77 7.78 7.55
N LEU A 58 -5.59 8.77 7.20
CA LEU A 58 -5.49 9.43 5.91
C LEU A 58 -4.17 10.21 5.75
N ALA A 59 -3.72 10.91 6.81
CA ALA A 59 -2.45 11.63 6.79
C ALA A 59 -1.26 10.67 6.61
N ALA A 60 -1.30 9.50 7.25
CA ALA A 60 -0.29 8.47 7.09
C ALA A 60 -0.24 7.91 5.66
N ILE A 61 -1.39 7.60 5.05
CA ILE A 61 -1.44 7.17 3.64
C ILE A 61 -0.94 8.27 2.70
N GLU A 62 -1.29 9.53 2.97
CA GLU A 62 -0.78 10.65 2.17
C GLU A 62 0.75 10.79 2.25
N GLU A 63 1.34 10.56 3.42
CA GLU A 63 2.80 10.54 3.57
C GLU A 63 3.45 9.43 2.75
N LEU A 64 2.89 8.21 2.81
CA LEU A 64 3.38 7.08 2.01
C LEU A 64 3.27 7.35 0.51
N VAL A 65 2.16 7.96 0.06
CA VAL A 65 1.97 8.29 -1.36
C VAL A 65 2.95 9.36 -1.81
N ARG A 66 3.19 10.40 -0.99
CA ARG A 66 4.22 11.41 -1.29
C ARG A 66 5.62 10.79 -1.36
N ALA A 67 5.91 9.81 -0.51
CA ALA A 67 7.19 9.11 -0.49
C ALA A 67 7.31 8.00 -1.56
N SER A 68 6.29 7.78 -2.39
CA SER A 68 6.28 6.71 -3.40
C SER A 68 7.41 6.80 -4.42
N ASP A 69 8.05 7.96 -4.60
CA ASP A 69 9.26 8.12 -5.41
C ASP A 69 10.48 7.35 -4.86
N GLY A 70 10.47 7.00 -3.57
CA GLY A 70 11.48 6.15 -2.95
C GLY A 70 11.31 4.66 -3.27
N ALA A 71 10.13 4.24 -3.72
CA ALA A 71 9.88 2.84 -4.07
C ALA A 71 10.45 2.50 -5.46
N LEU A 72 11.06 1.32 -5.58
CA LEU A 72 11.46 0.79 -6.88
C LEU A 72 10.24 0.40 -7.72
N ARG A 73 10.28 0.70 -9.01
CA ARG A 73 9.28 0.30 -10.01
C ARG A 73 9.52 -1.12 -10.51
N ALA A 74 9.64 -2.05 -9.58
CA ALA A 74 10.06 -3.43 -9.86
C ALA A 74 9.01 -4.25 -10.61
N SER A 75 7.73 -3.88 -10.52
CA SER A 75 6.64 -4.52 -11.26
C SER A 75 6.56 -4.09 -12.74
N GLY A 76 7.35 -3.08 -13.15
CA GLY A 76 7.35 -2.56 -14.51
C GLY A 76 8.26 -3.33 -15.47
N PRO A 77 8.10 -3.13 -16.79
CA PRO A 77 8.81 -3.91 -17.82
C PRO A 77 10.31 -3.60 -17.93
N ARG A 78 10.84 -2.69 -17.10
CA ARG A 78 12.21 -2.17 -17.17
C ARG A 78 13.11 -2.67 -16.04
N PHE A 79 12.60 -3.49 -15.12
CA PHE A 79 13.34 -4.06 -14.00
C PHE A 79 13.83 -5.48 -14.35
N PHE A 80 15.15 -5.67 -14.42
CA PHE A 80 15.79 -6.93 -14.85
C PHE A 80 16.73 -7.52 -13.80
N HIS A 81 16.56 -7.13 -12.53
CA HIS A 81 17.42 -7.56 -11.43
C HIS A 81 16.65 -8.36 -10.39
N TRP A 82 17.35 -9.17 -9.60
CA TRP A 82 16.76 -10.00 -8.53
C TRP A 82 15.55 -10.85 -8.98
N VAL A 83 14.85 -11.46 -8.02
CA VAL A 83 13.59 -12.18 -8.24
C VAL A 83 12.52 -11.41 -7.46
N ILE A 84 12.08 -10.28 -8.01
CA ILE A 84 11.11 -9.38 -7.39
C ILE A 84 10.10 -8.93 -8.45
N GLY A 85 8.83 -8.89 -8.07
CA GLY A 85 7.72 -8.58 -8.97
C GLY A 85 7.02 -9.85 -9.49
N GLY A 86 6.17 -9.68 -10.50
CA GLY A 86 5.41 -10.79 -11.10
C GLY A 86 4.08 -11.11 -10.44
N ASP A 87 3.54 -10.18 -9.64
CA ASP A 87 2.20 -10.32 -9.09
C ASP A 87 1.16 -10.42 -10.23
N THR A 88 0.17 -11.29 -10.05
CA THR A 88 -0.92 -11.43 -11.02
C THR A 88 -2.07 -10.51 -10.62
N PRO A 89 -2.89 -10.02 -11.56
CA PRO A 89 -4.04 -9.18 -11.19
C PRO A 89 -4.98 -9.84 -10.16
N ALA A 90 -5.14 -11.16 -10.23
CA ALA A 90 -5.96 -11.91 -9.29
C ALA A 90 -5.33 -11.99 -7.89
N ALA A 91 -4.02 -12.19 -7.80
CA ALA A 91 -3.30 -12.24 -6.52
C ALA A 91 -3.30 -10.87 -5.84
N LEU A 92 -2.99 -9.79 -6.56
CA LEU A 92 -3.07 -8.42 -6.02
C LEU A 92 -4.45 -8.09 -5.44
N ALA A 93 -5.52 -8.41 -6.17
CA ALA A 93 -6.88 -8.17 -5.72
C ALA A 93 -7.23 -9.04 -4.50
N ALA A 94 -6.75 -10.28 -4.44
CA ALA A 94 -6.95 -11.18 -3.31
C ALA A 94 -6.22 -10.71 -2.05
N ASP A 95 -5.03 -10.11 -2.16
CA ASP A 95 -4.29 -9.52 -1.02
C ASP A 95 -5.08 -8.38 -0.35
N TRP A 96 -5.77 -7.57 -1.16
CA TRP A 96 -6.66 -6.52 -0.66
C TRP A 96 -7.85 -7.10 0.09
N LEU A 97 -8.50 -8.13 -0.49
CA LEU A 97 -9.62 -8.81 0.18
C LEU A 97 -9.19 -9.48 1.48
N THR A 98 -8.03 -10.15 1.48
CA THR A 98 -7.46 -10.80 2.65
C THR A 98 -7.27 -9.82 3.79
N SER A 99 -6.70 -8.64 3.49
CA SER A 99 -6.48 -7.58 4.48
C SER A 99 -7.78 -6.93 4.97
N VAL A 100 -8.79 -6.78 4.11
CA VAL A 100 -10.09 -6.18 4.47
C VAL A 100 -10.97 -7.16 5.26
N TRP A 101 -10.93 -8.45 4.95
CA TRP A 101 -11.71 -9.46 5.67
C TRP A 101 -11.14 -9.78 7.05
N ASP A 102 -9.82 -9.61 7.24
CA ASP A 102 -9.13 -9.72 8.54
C ASP A 102 -9.55 -10.98 9.34
N GLN A 103 -9.50 -12.13 8.67
CA GLN A 103 -9.95 -13.40 9.24
C GLN A 103 -8.84 -14.09 10.03
N ASN A 104 -9.23 -14.79 11.10
CA ASN A 104 -8.31 -15.60 11.90
C ASN A 104 -8.41 -17.08 11.51
N ALA A 105 -7.48 -17.53 10.67
CA ALA A 105 -7.40 -18.88 10.11
C ALA A 105 -7.00 -19.99 11.12
N ALA A 106 -6.91 -19.71 12.43
CA ALA A 106 -6.43 -20.67 13.41
C ALA A 106 -7.43 -21.80 13.73
N ALA A 107 -8.73 -21.62 13.46
CA ALA A 107 -9.76 -22.62 13.69
C ALA A 107 -10.90 -22.48 12.67
N TYR A 108 -11.49 -23.62 12.29
CA TYR A 108 -12.60 -23.68 11.32
C TYR A 108 -13.79 -22.80 11.73
N ASP A 109 -14.13 -22.80 13.03
CA ASP A 109 -15.24 -22.00 13.56
C ASP A 109 -14.99 -20.49 13.46
N SER A 110 -13.73 -20.07 13.41
CA SER A 110 -13.32 -18.68 13.26
C SER A 110 -13.29 -18.25 11.78
N THR A 111 -12.88 -19.16 10.88
CA THR A 111 -12.79 -18.89 9.45
C THR A 111 -13.03 -20.16 8.61
N PRO A 112 -14.27 -20.45 8.17
CA PRO A 112 -14.58 -21.67 7.42
C PRO A 112 -14.11 -21.63 5.95
N ILE A 113 -13.71 -20.46 5.45
CA ILE A 113 -13.22 -20.24 4.08
C ILE A 113 -11.68 -20.23 3.97
N GLY A 114 -10.98 -20.44 5.09
CA GLY A 114 -9.51 -20.33 5.17
C GLY A 114 -9.09 -19.23 6.10
#